data_AF-A0A836X0X8-F1
#
_entry.id   AF-A0A836X0X8-F1
#
_cell.length_a   1.000
_cell.length_b   1.000
_cell.length_c   1.000
_cell.angle_alpha   90.00
_cell.angle_beta   90.00
_cell.angle_gamma   90.00
#
_symmetry.space_group_name_H-M   'P 1'
#
loop_
_entity.id
_entity.type
_entity.pdbx_description
1 polymer ?
#
loop_
_entity_poly.entity_id
_entity_poly.type
_entity_poly.pdbx_seq_one_letter_code
_entity_poly.pdbx_strand_id
1 'polypeptide(L)'
;MAKYSKQVVCCEDEINILEVEGTHVCSKCGLVKDMLCFYNTAASNEETEPWNMFLLELCNRAEIGKSTRLSAECYYRMWAKSHSTLSKKVLLACAIYIACKNHNIPRSLKEVSAISGVDTKRIGKYEQLVSDKCYPTKAADYVNRFGCKIGLNFSEIKKVIDNISLGMNTRSFNPIALSAAYIYKILSLDHEKLKELEKVSGVPISTIKRICKCI
;
A
#
# COMPACT_ATOMS: atom_id res chain seq x y z
N MET A 1 -12.87 30.11 -26.69
CA MET A 1 -12.13 30.34 -25.43
C MET A 1 -12.98 31.23 -24.53
N ALA A 2 -13.81 30.67 -23.66
CA ALA A 2 -14.60 31.45 -22.70
C ALA A 2 -13.73 31.75 -21.47
N LYS A 3 -13.41 33.03 -21.24
CA LYS A 3 -12.76 33.47 -20.01
C LYS A 3 -13.82 33.45 -18.91
N TYR A 4 -13.75 32.47 -18.01
CA TYR A 4 -14.48 32.53 -16.73
C TYR A 4 -13.89 33.67 -15.91
N SER A 5 -14.65 34.75 -15.72
CA SER A 5 -14.31 35.80 -14.75
C SER A 5 -14.34 35.18 -13.35
N LYS A 6 -13.27 35.34 -12.57
CA LYS A 6 -13.25 34.98 -11.13
C LYS A 6 -14.42 35.68 -10.44
N GLN A 7 -15.47 34.93 -10.09
CA GLN A 7 -16.49 35.40 -9.16
C GLN A 7 -15.80 35.54 -7.80
N VAL A 8 -15.69 36.77 -7.31
CA VAL A 8 -15.19 37.05 -5.97
C VAL A 8 -16.29 36.60 -4.99
N VAL A 9 -16.08 35.45 -4.35
CA VAL A 9 -17.02 34.92 -3.36
C VAL A 9 -16.75 35.66 -2.05
N CYS A 10 -17.60 36.63 -1.71
CA CYS A 10 -17.46 37.48 -0.52
C CYS A 10 -17.34 36.72 0.82
N CYS A 11 -17.76 35.46 0.84
CA CYS A 11 -17.74 34.61 2.01
C CYS A 11 -16.35 33.94 2.23
N GLU A 12 -15.32 34.21 1.41
CA GLU A 12 -13.92 33.75 1.62
C GLU A 12 -13.11 34.66 2.57
N ASP A 13 -13.44 35.96 2.64
CA ASP A 13 -12.75 36.90 3.52
C ASP A 13 -13.31 36.86 4.95
N GLU A 14 -12.43 36.65 5.94
CA GLU A 14 -12.81 36.59 7.36
C GLU A 14 -13.43 37.90 7.88
N ILE A 15 -13.04 39.04 7.30
CA ILE A 15 -13.58 40.37 7.66
C ILE A 15 -15.10 40.44 7.42
N ASN A 16 -15.61 39.64 6.48
CA ASN A 16 -17.04 39.63 6.16
C ASN A 16 -17.81 38.59 6.99
N ILE A 17 -17.22 37.90 7.96
CA ILE A 17 -17.89 36.86 8.77
C ILE A 17 -18.17 37.41 10.17
N LEU A 18 -19.43 37.36 10.59
CA LEU A 18 -19.91 37.76 11.90
C LEU A 18 -20.30 36.55 12.72
N GLU A 19 -19.93 36.53 13.98
CA GLU A 19 -20.40 35.52 14.93
C GLU A 19 -21.68 36.02 15.61
N VAL A 20 -22.77 35.26 15.47
CA VAL A 20 -24.05 35.54 16.12
C VAL A 20 -24.54 34.25 16.78
N GLU A 21 -24.69 34.27 18.10
CA GLU A 21 -25.22 33.15 18.90
C GLU A 21 -24.50 31.80 18.66
N GLY A 22 -23.18 31.84 18.43
CA GLY A 22 -22.36 30.65 18.17
C GLY A 22 -22.38 30.14 16.73
N THR A 23 -23.03 30.86 15.80
CA THR A 23 -23.00 30.59 14.36
C THR A 23 -22.25 31.69 13.61
N HIS A 24 -21.49 31.30 12.56
CA HIS A 24 -20.68 32.23 11.78
C HIS A 24 -21.40 32.55 10.48
N VAL A 25 -21.84 33.79 10.31
CA VAL A 25 -22.67 34.22 9.17
C VAL A 25 -21.95 35.31 8.40
N CYS A 26 -21.88 35.19 7.07
CA CYS A 26 -21.31 36.26 6.27
C CYS A 26 -22.25 37.47 6.21
N SER A 27 -21.74 38.65 6.57
CA SER A 27 -22.47 39.93 6.58
C SER A 27 -22.94 40.39 5.21
N LYS A 28 -22.32 39.90 4.12
CA LYS A 28 -22.66 40.26 2.74
C LYS A 28 -23.61 39.28 2.06
N CYS A 29 -23.38 37.97 2.23
CA CYS A 29 -24.14 36.91 1.54
C CYS A 29 -25.18 36.22 2.43
N GLY A 30 -25.13 36.39 3.76
CA GLY A 30 -26.01 35.70 4.72
C GLY A 30 -25.74 34.20 4.86
N LEU A 31 -24.67 33.68 4.23
CA LEU A 31 -24.30 32.27 4.29
C LEU A 31 -23.80 31.92 5.69
N VAL A 32 -24.42 30.92 6.31
CA VAL A 32 -23.98 30.33 7.58
C VAL A 32 -22.85 29.33 7.31
N LYS A 33 -21.73 29.49 7.99
CA LYS A 33 -20.58 28.58 7.96
C LYS A 33 -20.50 27.79 9.26
N ASP A 34 -20.39 26.48 9.14
CA ASP A 34 -20.12 25.61 10.27
C ASP A 34 -18.62 25.66 10.63
N MET A 35 -18.32 25.93 11.90
CA MET A 35 -16.96 26.14 12.42
C MET A 35 -16.07 24.87 12.41
N LEU A 36 -16.58 23.73 11.91
CA LEU A 36 -15.83 22.48 11.79
C LEU A 36 -14.78 22.45 10.67
N CYS A 37 -14.67 23.52 9.88
CA CYS A 37 -13.76 23.57 8.72
C CYS A 37 -12.56 24.52 8.87
N PHE A 38 -12.25 25.04 10.07
CA PHE A 38 -11.01 25.80 10.33
C PHE A 38 -9.80 24.92 10.69
N TYR A 39 -9.97 23.60 10.82
CA TYR A 39 -8.87 22.61 10.85
C TYR A 39 -8.68 21.86 9.53
N ASN A 40 -9.17 22.42 8.42
CA ASN A 40 -8.46 22.17 7.17
C ASN A 40 -7.14 22.93 7.26
N THR A 41 -6.13 22.25 7.86
CA THR A 41 -4.74 22.34 7.40
C THR A 41 -4.77 22.79 5.96
N ALA A 42 -4.14 23.92 5.68
CA ALA A 42 -3.94 24.43 4.35
C ALA A 42 -3.79 23.23 3.40
N ALA A 43 -4.89 22.89 2.73
CA ALA A 43 -4.84 22.15 1.50
C ALA A 43 -4.23 23.20 0.60
N SER A 44 -2.91 23.35 0.70
CA SER A 44 -2.13 23.83 -0.41
C SER A 44 -2.72 23.07 -1.58
N ASN A 45 -3.36 23.82 -2.46
CA ASN A 45 -3.51 23.43 -3.85
C ASN A 45 -2.08 23.24 -4.39
N GLU A 46 -1.36 22.25 -3.88
CA GLU A 46 -0.36 21.54 -4.64
C GLU A 46 -1.19 20.96 -5.76
N GLU A 47 -1.06 21.59 -6.92
CA GLU A 47 -1.39 21.06 -8.22
C GLU A 47 -1.48 19.53 -8.12
N THR A 48 -2.68 19.00 -8.30
CA THR A 48 -2.86 17.55 -8.42
C THR A 48 -2.18 17.16 -9.73
N GLU A 49 -0.87 17.01 -9.64
CA GLU A 49 0.03 16.80 -10.75
C GLU A 49 -0.45 15.57 -11.54
N PRO A 50 -0.46 15.63 -12.88
CA PRO A 50 -0.99 14.57 -13.74
C PRO A 50 -0.38 13.18 -13.48
N TRP A 51 0.79 13.12 -12.83
CA TRP A 51 1.47 11.87 -12.42
C TRP A 51 0.75 11.10 -11.30
N ASN A 52 -0.11 11.76 -10.51
CA ASN A 52 -0.97 11.10 -9.53
C ASN A 52 -1.82 10.01 -10.19
N MET A 53 -2.18 10.17 -11.47
CA MET A 53 -3.04 9.22 -12.17
C MET A 53 -2.34 7.87 -12.41
N PHE A 54 -1.05 7.86 -12.76
CA PHE A 54 -0.33 6.60 -13.01
C PHE A 54 -0.04 5.85 -11.71
N LEU A 55 0.35 6.54 -10.64
CA LEU A 55 0.53 5.92 -9.33
C LEU A 55 -0.81 5.41 -8.77
N LEU A 56 -1.88 6.19 -8.90
CA LEU A 56 -3.23 5.79 -8.51
C LEU A 56 -3.66 4.52 -9.25
N GLU A 57 -3.45 4.46 -10.56
CA GLU A 57 -3.76 3.28 -11.36
C GLU A 57 -3.00 2.03 -10.88
N LEU A 58 -1.70 2.15 -10.60
CA LEU A 58 -0.91 1.05 -10.06
C LEU A 58 -1.40 0.60 -8.67
N CYS A 59 -1.75 1.55 -7.79
CA CYS A 59 -2.29 1.26 -6.47
C CYS A 59 -3.66 0.56 -6.55
N ASN A 60 -4.53 1.00 -7.47
CA ASN A 60 -5.83 0.38 -7.70
C ASN A 60 -5.68 -1.07 -8.20
N ARG A 61 -4.80 -1.31 -9.18
CA ARG A 61 -4.48 -2.67 -9.67
C ARG A 61 -3.91 -3.57 -8.60
N ALA A 62 -3.18 -3.00 -7.64
CA ALA A 62 -2.59 -3.73 -6.51
C ALA A 62 -3.52 -3.86 -5.29
N GLU A 63 -4.74 -3.32 -5.37
CA GLU A 63 -5.72 -3.26 -4.29
C GLU A 63 -5.15 -2.61 -3.01
N ILE A 64 -4.46 -1.48 -3.17
CA ILE A 64 -3.80 -0.77 -2.07
C ILE A 64 -4.70 0.35 -1.53
N GLY A 65 -4.80 0.41 -0.20
CA GLY A 65 -5.59 1.44 0.50
C GLY A 65 -5.01 2.86 0.39
N LYS A 66 -5.85 3.86 0.68
CA LYS A 66 -5.49 5.29 0.58
C LYS A 66 -4.27 5.67 1.43
N SER A 67 -4.16 5.17 2.66
CA SER A 67 -3.04 5.47 3.58
C SER A 67 -1.68 5.04 3.01
N THR A 68 -1.61 3.82 2.49
CA THR A 68 -0.41 3.27 1.87
C THR A 68 -0.08 3.98 0.55
N ARG A 69 -1.10 4.35 -0.23
CA ARG A 69 -0.92 5.17 -1.45
C ARG A 69 -0.30 6.54 -1.14
N LEU A 70 -0.82 7.26 -0.15
CA LEU A 70 -0.25 8.55 0.27
C LEU A 70 1.20 8.41 0.75
N SER A 71 1.52 7.29 1.40
CA SER A 71 2.90 6.99 1.81
C SER A 71 3.80 6.75 0.59
N ALA A 72 3.31 6.03 -0.42
CA ALA A 72 4.03 5.83 -1.69
C ALA A 72 4.24 7.15 -2.44
N GLU A 73 3.24 8.04 -2.46
CA GLU A 73 3.35 9.39 -3.02
C GLU A 73 4.46 10.19 -2.33
N CYS A 74 4.51 10.15 -0.99
CA CYS A 74 5.55 10.81 -0.20
C CYS A 74 6.95 10.28 -0.55
N TYR A 75 7.14 8.95 -0.55
CA TYR A 75 8.43 8.34 -0.91
C TYR A 75 8.87 8.72 -2.33
N TYR A 76 7.96 8.68 -3.29
CA TYR A 76 8.27 9.07 -4.67
C TYR A 76 8.73 10.53 -4.76
N ARG A 77 8.01 11.47 -4.10
CA ARG A 77 8.38 12.90 -4.10
C ARG A 77 9.75 13.14 -3.47
N MET A 78 10.08 12.40 -2.41
CA MET A 78 11.40 12.47 -1.78
C MET A 78 12.49 11.95 -2.74
N TRP A 79 12.29 10.79 -3.36
CA TRP A 79 13.32 10.17 -4.21
C TRP A 79 13.44 10.79 -5.59
N ALA A 80 12.38 11.36 -6.15
CA ALA A 80 12.45 12.06 -7.44
C ALA A 80 13.44 13.23 -7.39
N LYS A 81 13.61 13.87 -6.22
CA LYS A 81 14.58 14.95 -5.99
C LYS A 81 16.01 14.44 -5.84
N SER A 82 16.22 13.38 -5.05
CA SER A 82 17.56 12.84 -4.75
C SER A 82 18.11 11.87 -5.79
N HIS A 83 17.24 11.24 -6.58
CA HIS A 83 17.56 10.14 -7.49
C HIS A 83 17.05 10.40 -8.92
N SER A 84 17.30 11.61 -9.43
CA SER A 84 16.83 12.08 -10.74
C SER A 84 17.34 11.24 -11.93
N THR A 85 18.42 10.47 -11.76
CA THR A 85 18.97 9.58 -12.79
C THR A 85 18.13 8.32 -13.03
N LEU A 86 17.22 7.97 -12.12
CA LEU A 86 16.35 6.81 -12.27
C LEU A 86 15.10 7.15 -13.08
N SER A 87 14.63 6.16 -13.86
CA SER A 87 13.35 6.27 -14.54
C SER A 87 12.20 6.41 -13.54
N LYS A 88 11.28 7.34 -13.82
CA LYS A 88 10.07 7.59 -13.02
C LYS A 88 9.30 6.30 -12.69
N LYS A 89 9.13 5.40 -13.67
CA LYS A 89 8.42 4.12 -13.47
C LYS A 89 9.10 3.24 -12.42
N VAL A 90 10.43 3.22 -12.39
CA VAL A 90 11.21 2.44 -11.42
C VAL A 90 11.04 3.01 -10.02
N LEU A 91 11.15 4.35 -9.88
CA LEU A 91 10.95 5.02 -8.60
C LEU A 91 9.55 4.77 -8.03
N LEU A 92 8.51 4.82 -8.87
CA LEU A 92 7.14 4.52 -8.46
C LEU A 92 6.96 3.07 -8.03
N ALA A 93 7.51 2.11 -8.78
CA ALA A 93 7.46 0.69 -8.40
C ALA A 93 8.15 0.44 -7.06
N CYS A 94 9.32 1.04 -6.83
CA CYS A 94 10.01 0.99 -5.54
C CYS A 94 9.20 1.66 -4.42
N ALA A 95 8.53 2.78 -4.69
CA ALA A 95 7.76 3.52 -3.70
C ALA A 95 6.55 2.74 -3.22
N ILE A 96 5.82 2.11 -4.15
CA ILE A 96 4.73 1.20 -3.83
C ILE A 96 5.24 0.02 -3.00
N TYR A 97 6.34 -0.61 -3.43
CA TYR A 97 6.90 -1.77 -2.76
C TYR A 97 7.31 -1.47 -1.31
N ILE A 98 8.00 -0.35 -1.09
CA ILE A 98 8.45 0.08 0.24
C ILE A 98 7.28 0.53 1.10
N ALA A 99 6.31 1.28 0.55
CA ALA A 99 5.10 1.66 1.28
C ALA A 99 4.33 0.42 1.75
N CYS A 100 4.16 -0.58 0.89
CA CYS A 100 3.50 -1.84 1.25
C CYS A 100 4.19 -2.55 2.42
N LYS A 101 5.54 -2.59 2.40
CA LYS A 101 6.32 -3.16 3.50
C LYS A 101 6.18 -2.35 4.79
N ASN A 102 6.25 -1.03 4.71
CA ASN A 102 6.13 -0.14 5.88
C ASN A 102 4.75 -0.27 6.56
N HIS A 103 3.70 -0.52 5.78
CA HIS A 103 2.33 -0.71 6.29
C HIS A 103 1.99 -2.14 6.71
N ASN A 104 2.95 -3.07 6.73
CA ASN A 104 2.74 -4.50 7.00
C ASN A 104 1.74 -5.19 6.04
N ILE A 105 1.65 -4.71 4.80
CA ILE A 105 0.85 -5.33 3.74
C ILE A 105 1.81 -5.72 2.60
N PRO A 106 2.78 -6.60 2.85
CA PRO A 106 3.86 -6.80 1.91
C PRO A 106 3.34 -7.37 0.59
N ARG A 107 3.82 -6.77 -0.50
CA ARG A 107 3.70 -7.27 -1.87
C ARG A 107 5.03 -7.88 -2.26
N SER A 108 5.01 -8.96 -3.03
CA SER A 108 6.21 -9.59 -3.57
C SER A 108 6.75 -8.80 -4.76
N LEU A 109 8.05 -8.93 -5.04
CA LEU A 109 8.67 -8.29 -6.20
C LEU A 109 8.00 -8.68 -7.52
N LYS A 110 7.53 -9.93 -7.63
CA LYS A 110 6.82 -10.43 -8.82
C LYS A 110 5.47 -9.73 -9.02
N GLU A 111 4.71 -9.53 -7.94
CA GLU A 111 3.43 -8.81 -7.98
C GLU A 111 3.63 -7.36 -8.43
N VAL A 112 4.60 -6.66 -7.84
CA VAL A 112 4.89 -5.27 -8.21
C VAL A 112 5.43 -5.16 -9.64
N SER A 113 6.23 -6.14 -10.07
CA SER A 113 6.71 -6.23 -11.45
C SER A 113 5.57 -6.42 -12.45
N ALA A 114 4.61 -7.29 -12.14
CA ALA A 114 3.46 -7.56 -13.01
C ALA A 114 2.55 -6.33 -13.21
N ILE A 115 2.32 -5.53 -12.16
CA ILE A 115 1.49 -4.31 -12.27
C ILE A 115 2.22 -3.15 -12.96
N SER A 116 3.52 -2.98 -12.71
CA SER A 116 4.29 -1.82 -13.15
C SER A 116 4.98 -2.01 -14.50
N GLY A 117 5.16 -3.25 -14.93
CA GLY A 117 5.96 -3.61 -16.11
C GLY A 117 7.47 -3.43 -15.91
N VAL A 118 7.93 -3.19 -14.68
CA VAL A 118 9.36 -3.05 -14.36
C VAL A 118 9.91 -4.41 -13.95
N ASP A 119 11.10 -4.76 -14.44
CA ASP A 119 11.75 -6.04 -14.10
C ASP A 119 11.98 -6.20 -12.60
N THR A 120 11.70 -7.40 -12.08
CA THR A 120 11.96 -7.79 -10.68
C THR A 120 13.38 -7.48 -10.22
N LYS A 121 14.39 -7.72 -11.07
CA LYS A 121 15.81 -7.42 -10.80
C LYS A 121 16.05 -5.92 -10.60
N ARG A 122 15.38 -5.07 -11.38
CA ARG A 122 15.50 -3.61 -11.25
C ARG A 122 14.85 -3.15 -9.96
N ILE A 123 13.64 -3.61 -9.66
CA ILE A 123 12.94 -3.24 -8.42
C ILE A 123 13.80 -3.60 -7.19
N GLY A 124 14.31 -4.84 -7.11
CA GLY A 124 15.14 -5.27 -5.98
C GLY A 124 16.46 -4.51 -5.86
N LYS A 125 17.14 -4.22 -6.98
CA LYS A 125 18.38 -3.42 -6.98
C LYS A 125 18.13 -1.99 -6.50
N TYR A 126 17.09 -1.36 -7.03
CA TYR A 126 16.84 0.06 -6.77
C TYR A 126 16.13 0.30 -5.45
N GLU A 127 15.36 -0.65 -4.92
CA GLU A 127 14.82 -0.58 -3.56
C GLU A 127 15.94 -0.33 -2.53
N GLN A 128 17.01 -1.13 -2.60
CA GLN A 128 18.16 -1.01 -1.70
C GLN A 128 18.93 0.29 -1.90
N LEU A 129 18.85 0.88 -3.09
CA LEU A 129 19.54 2.12 -3.42
C LEU A 129 18.76 3.36 -2.95
N VAL A 130 17.43 3.34 -3.04
CA VAL A 130 16.60 4.52 -2.73
C VAL A 130 16.18 4.59 -1.26
N SER A 131 16.16 3.47 -0.54
CA SER A 131 15.74 3.42 0.86
C SER A 131 16.85 2.92 1.76
N ASP A 132 17.36 3.82 2.60
CA ASP A 132 18.31 3.48 3.67
C ASP A 132 17.65 2.66 4.79
N LYS A 133 16.31 2.71 4.87
CA LYS A 133 15.54 1.99 5.88
C LYS A 133 15.27 0.55 5.44
N CYS A 134 15.57 -0.39 6.33
CA CYS A 134 15.22 -1.80 6.15
C CYS A 134 13.83 -2.08 6.71
N TYR A 135 12.94 -2.62 5.86
CA TYR A 135 11.60 -3.06 6.24
C TYR A 135 11.53 -4.60 6.15
N PRO A 136 11.87 -5.33 7.22
CA PRO A 136 11.86 -6.78 7.21
C PRO A 136 10.43 -7.31 7.18
N THR A 137 10.13 -8.19 6.22
CA THR A 137 8.83 -8.86 6.12
C THR A 137 8.86 -10.20 6.83
N LYS A 138 7.84 -10.48 7.64
CA LYS A 138 7.67 -11.76 8.32
C LYS A 138 6.78 -12.68 7.50
N ALA A 139 6.85 -13.98 7.76
CA ALA A 139 5.97 -14.95 7.09
C ALA A 139 4.49 -14.73 7.47
N ALA A 140 4.22 -14.35 8.72
CA ALA A 140 2.87 -14.08 9.22
C ALA A 140 2.12 -13.01 8.40
N ASP A 141 2.83 -11.99 7.93
CA ASP A 141 2.27 -10.87 7.17
C ASP A 141 1.59 -11.31 5.86
N TYR A 142 2.02 -12.44 5.29
CA TYR A 142 1.47 -12.98 4.05
C TYR A 142 0.27 -13.92 4.27
N VAL A 143 0.12 -14.49 5.48
CA VAL A 143 -0.87 -15.53 5.75
C VAL A 143 -2.29 -15.02 5.55
N ASN A 144 -2.61 -13.84 6.06
CA ASN A 144 -3.95 -13.27 5.92
C ASN A 144 -4.34 -13.12 4.44
N ARG A 145 -3.43 -12.56 3.64
CA ARG A 145 -3.64 -12.37 2.19
C ARG A 145 -3.85 -13.69 1.46
N PHE A 146 -3.01 -14.68 1.73
CA PHE A 146 -3.09 -15.98 1.08
C PHE A 146 -4.31 -16.77 1.53
N GLY A 147 -4.58 -16.78 2.83
CA GLY A 147 -5.74 -17.42 3.42
C GLY A 147 -7.06 -16.89 2.88
N CYS A 148 -7.22 -15.56 2.84
CA CYS A 148 -8.43 -14.95 2.29
C CYS A 148 -8.65 -15.31 0.81
N LYS A 149 -7.59 -15.38 0.00
CA LYS A 149 -7.70 -15.72 -1.43
C LYS A 149 -8.05 -17.18 -1.70
N ILE A 150 -7.72 -18.10 -0.79
CA ILE A 150 -8.09 -19.53 -0.89
C ILE A 150 -9.36 -19.87 -0.06
N GLY A 151 -10.03 -18.85 0.49
CA GLY A 151 -11.29 -19.02 1.22
C GLY A 151 -11.15 -19.58 2.65
N LEU A 152 -10.04 -19.29 3.35
CA LEU A 152 -9.89 -19.69 4.75
C LEU A 152 -10.70 -18.82 5.70
N ASN A 153 -11.13 -19.44 6.79
CA ASN A 153 -11.80 -18.77 7.89
C ASN A 153 -10.80 -18.06 8.82
N PHE A 154 -11.28 -17.06 9.57
CA PHE A 154 -10.46 -16.32 10.53
C PHE A 154 -9.80 -17.22 11.58
N SER A 155 -10.50 -18.25 12.06
CA SER A 155 -9.94 -19.21 13.03
C SER A 155 -8.75 -19.98 12.46
N GLU A 156 -8.81 -20.37 11.19
CA GLU A 156 -7.74 -21.09 10.50
C GLU A 156 -6.53 -20.20 10.27
N ILE A 157 -6.75 -18.97 9.81
CA ILE A 157 -5.70 -17.95 9.63
C ILE A 157 -4.98 -17.69 10.95
N LYS A 158 -5.73 -17.51 12.04
CA LYS A 158 -5.16 -17.29 13.37
C LYS A 158 -4.31 -18.48 13.82
N LYS A 159 -4.82 -19.72 13.68
CA LYS A 159 -4.06 -20.93 13.99
C LYS A 159 -2.72 -20.98 13.23
N VAL A 160 -2.71 -20.63 11.95
CA VAL A 160 -1.48 -20.61 11.15
C VAL A 160 -0.50 -19.56 11.67
N ILE A 161 -0.97 -18.34 11.96
CA ILE A 161 -0.12 -17.25 12.49
C ILE A 161 0.49 -17.64 13.84
N ASP A 162 -0.30 -18.22 14.74
CA ASP A 162 0.16 -18.66 16.06
C ASP A 162 1.26 -19.72 15.91
N ASN A 163 1.10 -20.70 15.00
CA ASN A 163 2.12 -21.71 14.74
C ASN A 163 3.41 -21.15 14.11
N ILE A 164 3.32 -20.11 13.27
CA ILE A 164 4.50 -19.43 12.73
C ILE A 164 5.27 -18.75 13.87
N SER A 165 4.58 -18.17 14.85
CA SER A 165 5.22 -17.48 15.97
C SER A 165 5.96 -18.45 16.92
N LEU A 166 5.49 -19.69 17.03
CA LEU A 166 6.11 -20.75 17.84
C LEU A 166 7.29 -21.44 17.14
N GLY A 167 7.42 -21.30 15.83
CA GLY A 167 8.47 -21.97 15.05
C GLY A 167 9.86 -21.38 15.27
N MET A 168 10.83 -22.20 15.67
CA MET A 168 12.20 -21.74 16.00
C MET A 168 13.11 -21.53 14.76
N ASN A 169 12.80 -22.12 13.60
CA ASN A 169 13.68 -22.13 12.41
C ASN A 169 13.09 -21.38 11.19
N THR A 170 12.61 -20.16 11.40
CA THR A 170 12.00 -19.34 10.33
C THR A 170 13.01 -18.54 9.49
N ARG A 171 14.26 -18.36 9.98
CA ARG A 171 15.23 -17.43 9.37
C ARG A 171 15.86 -17.91 8.06
N SER A 172 15.89 -19.21 7.80
CA SER A 172 16.64 -19.76 6.66
C SER A 172 15.86 -19.76 5.35
N PHE A 173 14.56 -19.47 5.39
CA PHE A 173 13.67 -19.60 4.23
C PHE A 173 13.06 -18.25 3.84
N ASN A 174 12.73 -18.11 2.55
CA ASN A 174 11.99 -16.94 2.06
C ASN A 174 10.64 -16.84 2.81
N PRO A 175 10.30 -15.68 3.41
CA PRO A 175 9.06 -15.49 4.18
C PRO A 175 7.79 -15.88 3.41
N ILE A 176 7.75 -15.66 2.10
CA ILE A 176 6.61 -16.01 1.24
C ILE A 176 6.47 -17.53 1.17
N ALA A 177 7.55 -18.24 0.87
CA ALA A 177 7.53 -19.69 0.74
C ALA A 177 7.26 -20.37 2.10
N LEU A 178 7.79 -19.79 3.17
CA LEU A 178 7.53 -20.24 4.53
C LEU A 178 6.05 -20.10 4.90
N SER A 179 5.43 -18.95 4.62
CA SER A 179 4.01 -18.74 4.89
C SER A 179 3.12 -19.75 4.16
N ALA A 180 3.39 -20.02 2.88
CA ALA A 180 2.68 -21.03 2.10
C ALA A 180 2.88 -22.45 2.66
N ALA A 181 4.09 -22.78 3.12
CA ALA A 181 4.38 -24.08 3.73
C ALA A 181 3.63 -24.28 5.07
N TYR A 182 3.54 -23.25 5.91
CA TYR A 182 2.76 -23.32 7.14
C TYR A 182 1.27 -23.46 6.89
N ILE A 183 0.71 -22.72 5.92
CA ILE A 183 -0.70 -22.88 5.51
C ILE A 183 -0.96 -24.33 5.09
N TYR A 184 -0.09 -24.90 4.23
CA TYR A 184 -0.21 -26.28 3.78
C TYR A 184 -0.09 -27.29 4.94
N LYS A 185 0.88 -27.10 5.84
CA LYS A 185 1.15 -28.01 6.97
C LYS A 185 0.01 -28.06 7.98
N ILE A 186 -0.51 -26.90 8.39
CA ILE A 186 -1.49 -26.81 9.48
C ILE A 186 -2.89 -27.21 9.03
N LEU A 187 -3.24 -26.91 7.79
CA LEU A 187 -4.60 -27.14 7.27
C LEU A 187 -4.73 -28.42 6.46
N SER A 188 -3.63 -29.13 6.21
CA SER A 188 -3.61 -30.36 5.40
C SER A 188 -4.38 -30.20 4.09
N LEU A 189 -4.06 -29.15 3.33
CA LEU A 189 -4.83 -28.75 2.16
C LEU A 189 -4.93 -29.84 1.10
N ASP A 190 -6.12 -29.97 0.51
CA ASP A 190 -6.37 -30.81 -0.66
C ASP A 190 -5.55 -30.37 -1.88
N HIS A 191 -5.43 -31.28 -2.84
CA HIS A 191 -4.65 -31.05 -4.05
C HIS A 191 -5.15 -29.85 -4.88
N GLU A 192 -6.45 -29.56 -4.85
CA GLU A 192 -7.06 -28.42 -5.54
C GLU A 192 -6.70 -27.09 -4.87
N LYS A 193 -6.93 -26.98 -3.55
CA LYS A 193 -6.56 -25.80 -2.75
C LYS A 193 -5.05 -25.54 -2.78
N LEU A 194 -4.23 -26.58 -2.88
CA LEU A 194 -2.78 -26.44 -3.03
C LEU A 194 -2.38 -25.81 -4.38
N LYS A 195 -3.10 -26.13 -5.47
CA LYS A 195 -2.91 -25.45 -6.77
C LYS A 195 -3.36 -23.98 -6.71
N GLU A 196 -4.43 -23.69 -5.99
CA GLU A 196 -4.86 -22.30 -5.75
C GLU A 196 -3.81 -21.53 -4.95
N LEU A 197 -3.28 -22.13 -3.89
CA LEU A 197 -2.21 -21.54 -3.08
C LEU A 197 -0.95 -21.28 -3.90
N GLU A 198 -0.56 -22.18 -4.82
CA GLU A 198 0.55 -21.96 -5.74
C GLU A 198 0.30 -20.75 -6.66
N LYS A 199 -0.90 -20.62 -7.23
CA LYS A 199 -1.28 -19.47 -8.07
C LYS A 199 -1.24 -18.15 -7.29
N VAL A 200 -1.73 -18.17 -6.05
CA VAL A 200 -1.81 -16.98 -5.20
C VAL A 200 -0.45 -16.56 -4.64
N SER A 201 0.37 -17.51 -4.20
CA SER A 201 1.68 -17.23 -3.60
C SER A 201 2.80 -17.07 -4.63
N GLY A 202 2.63 -17.62 -5.83
CA GLY A 202 3.67 -17.71 -6.86
C GLY A 202 4.84 -18.62 -6.47
N VAL A 203 4.63 -19.51 -5.49
CA VAL A 203 5.61 -20.49 -5.00
C VAL A 203 5.24 -21.88 -5.54
N PRO A 204 6.17 -22.58 -6.23
CA PRO A 204 5.88 -23.89 -6.79
C PRO A 204 5.48 -24.93 -5.72
N ILE A 205 4.53 -25.82 -6.04
CA ILE A 205 4.07 -26.88 -5.12
C ILE A 205 5.25 -27.73 -4.60
N SER A 206 6.21 -28.05 -5.48
CA SER A 206 7.42 -28.82 -5.11
C SER A 206 8.22 -28.12 -4.01
N THR A 207 8.30 -26.79 -4.05
CA THR A 207 9.01 -25.98 -3.06
C THR A 207 8.25 -25.93 -1.74
N ILE A 208 6.91 -25.78 -1.79
CA ILE A 208 6.05 -25.80 -0.60
C ILE A 208 6.21 -27.14 0.12
N LYS A 209 6.09 -28.26 -0.60
CA LYS A 209 6.27 -29.61 -0.03
C LYS A 209 7.68 -29.85 0.52
N ARG A 210 8.71 -29.32 -0.13
CA ARG A 210 10.10 -29.41 0.34
C ARG A 210 10.30 -28.68 1.68
N ILE A 211 9.82 -27.44 1.78
CA ILE A 211 9.95 -26.63 3.01
C ILE A 211 9.11 -27.24 4.12
N CYS A 212 7.90 -27.74 3.81
CA CYS A 212 7.02 -28.41 4.76
C CYS A 212 7.70 -29.60 5.48
N LYS A 213 8.64 -30.29 4.84
CA LYS A 213 9.41 -31.39 5.46
C LYS A 213 10.48 -30.90 6.44
N CYS A 214 10.90 -29.64 6.34
CA CYS A 214 11.94 -29.05 7.17
C CYS A 214 11.39 -28.33 8.41
N ILE A 215 10.08 -28.00 8.41
CA ILE A 215 9.38 -27.36 9.52
C ILE A 215 8.55 -28.38 10.30
#